data_AF-A0A1Y4SXL0-F1
#
_entry.id   AF-A0A1Y4SXL0-F1
#
_cell.length_a   1.000
_cell.length_b   1.000
_cell.length_c   1.000
_cell.angle_alpha   90.00
_cell.angle_beta   90.00
_cell.angle_gamma   90.00
#
_symmetry.space_group_name_H-M   'P 1'
#
loop_
_entity.id
_entity.type
_entity.pdbx_description
1 polymer ?
#
loop_
_entity_poly.entity_id
_entity_poly.type
_entity_poly.pdbx_seq_one_letter_code
_entity_poly.pdbx_strand_id
1 'polypeptide(L)'
;MNIRDLVLYFALKYEGDFNRIYDALSNKEKFDGEALCKMKEQLDCQYISIFDEEYPSGLRKINCPPFVLFYKGNIDLLDEKTLCLITPESNHSTQEL
;
A
#
# COMPACT_ATOMS: atom_id res chain seq x y z
N MET A 1 -14.84 -12.25 9.12
CA MET A 1 -13.59 -11.53 8.82
C MET A 1 -13.20 -11.85 7.39
N ASN A 2 -13.14 -10.85 6.50
CA ASN A 2 -12.68 -11.05 5.13
C ASN A 2 -11.15 -10.86 5.07
N ILE A 3 -10.47 -11.53 4.14
CA ILE A 3 -9.03 -11.44 3.94
C ILE A 3 -8.57 -10.01 3.63
N ARG A 4 -9.41 -9.22 2.93
CA ARG A 4 -9.16 -7.79 2.67
C ARG A 4 -9.03 -6.98 3.96
N ASP A 5 -9.93 -7.19 4.91
CA ASP A 5 -9.89 -6.51 6.21
C ASP A 5 -8.69 -6.96 7.06
N LEU A 6 -8.33 -8.25 6.97
CA LEU A 6 -7.18 -8.79 7.69
C LEU A 6 -5.88 -8.13 7.24
N VAL A 7 -5.64 -8.05 5.93
CA VAL A 7 -4.42 -7.41 5.41
C VAL A 7 -4.42 -5.91 5.62
N LEU A 8 -5.58 -5.25 5.55
CA LEU A 8 -5.69 -3.83 5.89
C LEU A 8 -5.34 -3.57 7.35
N TYR A 9 -5.87 -4.38 8.28
CA TYR A 9 -5.57 -4.25 9.71
C TYR A 9 -4.08 -4.32 9.98
N PHE A 10 -3.40 -5.34 9.45
CA PHE A 10 -1.95 -5.47 9.65
C PHE A 10 -1.15 -4.42 8.90
N ALA A 11 -1.57 -4.00 7.70
CA ALA A 11 -0.93 -2.91 6.97
C ALA A 11 -0.96 -1.60 7.77
N LEU A 12 -2.09 -1.28 8.41
CA LEU A 12 -2.21 -0.10 9.25
C LEU A 12 -1.45 -0.26 10.57
N LYS A 13 -1.55 -1.43 11.23
CA LYS A 13 -0.89 -1.71 12.51
C LYS A 13 0.64 -1.67 12.42
N TYR A 14 1.18 -2.11 11.29
CA TYR A 14 2.61 -2.23 11.05
C TYR A 14 3.15 -1.21 10.06
N GLU A 15 2.37 -0.16 9.76
CA GLU A 15 2.80 0.97 8.93
C GLU A 15 3.37 0.54 7.56
N GLY A 16 2.79 -0.50 6.97
CA GLY A 16 3.22 -1.04 5.68
C GLY A 16 4.50 -1.90 5.70
N ASP A 17 5.09 -2.18 6.86
CA ASP A 17 6.26 -3.07 6.98
C ASP A 17 5.91 -4.49 6.53
N PHE A 18 6.44 -4.88 5.37
CA PHE A 18 6.15 -6.17 4.76
C PHE A 18 6.48 -7.35 5.68
N ASN A 19 7.64 -7.35 6.35
CA ASN A 19 8.09 -8.49 7.15
C ASN A 19 7.21 -8.66 8.37
N ARG A 20 6.87 -7.56 9.05
CA ARG A 20 5.99 -7.61 10.23
C ARG A 20 4.57 -8.05 9.88
N ILE A 21 4.05 -7.59 8.74
CA ILE A 21 2.75 -8.04 8.23
C ILE A 21 2.80 -9.53 7.88
N TYR A 22 3.83 -9.97 7.15
CA TYR A 22 4.02 -11.37 6.77
C TYR A 22 4.14 -12.28 8.00
N ASP A 23 4.91 -11.87 9.01
CA ASP A 23 5.08 -12.60 10.26
C ASP A 23 3.76 -12.68 11.03
N ALA A 24 3.00 -11.59 11.12
CA ALA A 24 1.70 -11.56 11.77
C ALA A 24 0.69 -12.50 11.09
N LEU A 25 0.67 -12.50 9.75
CA LEU A 25 -0.16 -13.42 8.96
C LEU A 25 0.27 -14.88 9.15
N SER A 26 1.58 -15.15 9.09
CA SER A 26 2.15 -16.50 9.22
C SER A 26 1.90 -17.09 10.61
N ASN A 27 2.00 -16.26 11.65
CA ASN A 27 1.77 -16.65 13.04
C ASN A 27 0.30 -16.57 13.47
N LYS A 28 -0.62 -16.21 12.56
CA LYS A 28 -2.06 -16.04 12.85
C LYS A 28 -2.30 -15.12 14.04
N GLU A 29 -1.58 -14.00 14.06
CA GLU A 29 -1.72 -12.99 15.09
C GLU A 29 -3.18 -12.57 15.26
N LYS A 30 -3.57 -12.24 16.49
CA LYS A 30 -4.94 -11.85 16.81
C LYS A 30 -5.36 -10.62 15.99
N PHE A 31 -6.44 -10.79 15.23
CA PHE A 31 -7.14 -9.71 14.53
C PHE A 31 -8.12 -9.01 15.48
N ASP A 32 -8.12 -7.67 15.44
CA ASP A 32 -9.04 -6.82 16.19
C ASP A 32 -9.90 -5.99 15.24
N GLY A 33 -11.15 -6.43 15.04
CA GLY A 33 -12.10 -5.77 14.15
C GLY A 33 -12.58 -4.41 14.67
N GLU A 34 -12.66 -4.22 15.98
CA GLU A 34 -13.07 -2.94 16.56
C GLU A 34 -11.96 -1.90 16.39
N ALA A 35 -10.71 -2.31 16.58
CA ALA A 35 -9.56 -1.47 16.26
C ALA A 35 -9.53 -1.09 14.78
N LEU A 36 -9.76 -2.05 13.87
CA LEU A 36 -9.83 -1.77 12.44
C LEU A 36 -10.91 -0.73 12.09
N CYS A 37 -12.11 -0.83 12.67
CA CYS A 37 -13.17 0.15 12.45
C CYS A 37 -12.71 1.57 12.80
N LYS A 38 -12.06 1.75 13.96
CA LYS A 38 -11.52 3.06 14.38
C LYS A 38 -10.42 3.56 13.45
N MET A 39 -9.55 2.68 12.98
CA MET A 39 -8.50 3.06 12.04
C MET A 39 -9.07 3.47 10.68
N LYS A 40 -10.15 2.82 10.21
CA LYS A 40 -10.87 3.19 8.98
C LYS A 40 -11.51 4.57 9.06
N GLU A 41 -12.01 4.97 10.22
CA GLU A 41 -12.57 6.33 10.43
C GLU A 41 -11.51 7.43 10.30
N GLN A 42 -10.24 7.10 10.54
CA GLN A 42 -9.12 8.05 10.45
C GLN A 42 -8.46 8.06 9.06
N LEU A 43 -8.81 7.13 8.17
CA LEU A 43 -8.27 7.06 6.81
C LEU A 43 -8.92 8.12 5.93
N ASP A 44 -8.09 9.01 5.38
CA ASP A 44 -8.51 10.07 4.45
C ASP A 44 -8.27 9.71 2.97
N CYS A 45 -8.05 8.43 2.70
CA CYS A 45 -7.69 7.89 1.39
C CYS A 45 -8.42 6.58 1.10
N GLN A 46 -8.42 6.21 -0.17
CA GLN A 46 -8.92 4.92 -0.62
C GLN A 46 -7.80 3.88 -0.55
N TYR A 47 -8.16 2.61 -0.61
CA TYR A 47 -7.18 1.52 -0.66
C TYR A 47 -7.65 0.38 -1.54
N ILE A 48 -6.68 -0.32 -2.11
CA ILE A 48 -6.85 -1.64 -2.74
C ILE A 48 -5.86 -2.61 -2.08
N SER A 49 -6.21 -3.88 -2.02
CA SER A 49 -5.39 -4.96 -1.49
C SER A 49 -4.87 -5.86 -2.61
N ILE A 50 -3.84 -6.66 -2.31
CA ILE A 50 -3.29 -7.66 -3.24
C ILE A 50 -4.33 -8.69 -3.74
N PHE A 51 -5.52 -8.74 -3.14
CA PHE A 51 -6.61 -9.63 -3.54
C PHE A 51 -7.61 -8.97 -4.51
N ASP A 52 -7.49 -7.67 -4.76
CA ASP A 52 -8.46 -6.89 -5.54
C ASP A 52 -8.11 -6.90 -7.02
N GLU A 53 -9.11 -7.01 -7.91
CA GLU A 53 -8.87 -7.13 -9.35
C GLU A 53 -8.10 -5.93 -9.91
N GLU A 54 -8.37 -4.75 -9.37
CA GLU A 54 -7.74 -3.46 -9.69
C GLU A 54 -6.27 -3.36 -9.24
N TYR A 55 -5.79 -4.30 -8.43
CA TYR A 55 -4.41 -4.27 -7.94
C TYR A 55 -3.40 -4.50 -9.08
N PRO A 56 -2.44 -3.58 -9.31
CA PRO A 56 -1.54 -3.61 -10.46
C PRO A 56 -0.79 -4.94 -10.61
N SER A 57 -0.96 -5.59 -11.76
CA SER A 57 -0.32 -6.88 -12.05
C SER A 57 1.21 -6.83 -12.01
N GLY A 58 1.81 -5.67 -12.32
CA GLY A 58 3.25 -5.44 -12.18
C GLY A 58 3.72 -5.54 -10.74
N LEU A 59 2.98 -4.93 -9.80
CA LEU A 59 3.28 -4.99 -8.37
C LEU A 59 3.02 -6.38 -7.79
N ARG A 60 2.07 -7.16 -8.31
CA ARG A 60 1.88 -8.56 -7.84
C ARG A 60 3.10 -9.46 -8.07
N LYS A 61 3.95 -9.11 -9.03
CA LYS A 61 5.06 -9.95 -9.52
C LYS A 61 6.41 -9.60 -8.90
N ILE A 62 6.51 -8.50 -8.15
CA ILE A 62 7.78 -8.12 -7.50
C ILE A 62 8.00 -8.95 -6.23
N ASN A 63 9.26 -9.00 -5.78
CA ASN A 63 9.57 -9.55 -4.47
C ASN A 63 8.97 -8.67 -3.37
N CYS A 64 8.36 -9.30 -2.37
CA CYS A 64 7.70 -8.62 -1.25
C CYS A 64 6.63 -7.60 -1.70
N PRO A 65 5.58 -8.05 -2.43
CA PRO A 65 4.56 -7.14 -2.93
C PRO A 65 3.81 -6.47 -1.76
N PRO A 66 3.51 -5.16 -1.84
CA PRO A 66 2.70 -4.49 -0.83
C PRO A 66 1.35 -5.18 -0.66
N PHE A 67 0.98 -5.56 0.56
CA PHE A 67 -0.32 -6.20 0.81
C PHE A 67 -1.51 -5.26 0.54
N VAL A 68 -1.30 -3.95 0.75
CA VAL A 68 -2.29 -2.88 0.55
C VAL A 68 -1.61 -1.68 -0.09
N LEU A 69 -2.30 -1.05 -1.04
CA LEU A 69 -1.93 0.24 -1.62
C LEU A 69 -2.97 1.27 -1.22
N PHE A 70 -2.53 2.31 -0.52
CA PHE A 70 -3.34 3.48 -0.19
C PHE A 70 -3.17 4.53 -1.27
N TYR A 71 -4.26 5.13 -1.74
CA TYR A 71 -4.22 6.07 -2.86
C TYR A 71 -5.25 7.19 -2.73
N LYS A 72 -4.97 8.29 -3.44
CA LYS A 72 -5.90 9.41 -3.66
C LYS A 72 -5.96 9.69 -5.16
N GLY A 73 -7.16 9.96 -5.68
CA GLY A 73 -7.37 10.27 -7.10
C GLY A 73 -8.01 9.13 -7.88
N ASN A 74 -7.84 9.14 -9.20
CA ASN A 74 -8.51 8.20 -10.09
C ASN A 74 -7.76 6.85 -10.16
N ILE A 75 -8.44 5.77 -9.79
CA ILE A 75 -7.91 4.40 -9.83
C ILE A 75 -7.72 3.89 -11.27
N ASP A 76 -8.52 4.38 -12.22
CA ASP A 76 -8.50 3.91 -13.62
C ASP A 76 -7.15 4.19 -14.32
N LEU A 77 -6.34 5.11 -13.79
CA LEU A 77 -5.01 5.42 -14.30
C LEU A 77 -4.03 4.24 -14.19
N LEU A 78 -4.33 3.24 -13.36
CA LEU A 78 -3.52 2.03 -13.25
C LEU A 78 -3.56 1.15 -14.51
N ASP A 79 -4.60 1.30 -15.34
CA ASP A 79 -4.77 0.56 -16.59
C ASP A 79 -4.12 1.27 -17.80
N GLU A 80 -3.64 2.49 -17.61
CA GLU A 80 -3.01 3.29 -18.65
C GLU A 80 -1.54 2.94 -18.86
N LYS A 81 -1.04 3.16 -20.09
CA LYS A 81 0.39 3.00 -20.39
C LYS A 81 1.22 3.98 -19.54
N THR A 82 2.01 3.43 -18.65
CA THR A 82 2.83 4.20 -17.70
C THR A 82 4.30 4.21 -18.12
N LEU A 83 4.93 5.38 -18.10
CA LEU A 83 6.38 5.54 -18.25
C LEU A 83 6.94 6.07 -16.93
N CYS A 84 7.93 5.37 -16.36
CA CYS A 84 8.66 5.85 -15.19
C CYS A 84 9.86 6.68 -15.64
N LEU A 85 9.91 7.96 -15.24
CA LEU A 85 11.07 8.83 -15.44
C LEU A 85 11.76 9.04 -14.10
N ILE A 86 13.03 8.64 -14.01
CA ILE A 86 13.85 8.78 -12.80
C ILE A 86 15.08 9.61 -13.17
N THR A 87 15.31 10.70 -12.43
CA THR A 87 16.50 11.56 -12.58
C THR A 87 17.21 11.69 -11.24
N PRO A 88 18.56 11.70 -11.19
CA PRO A 88 19.28 12.08 -9.98
C PRO A 88 18.87 13.49 -9.56
N GLU A 89 18.65 13.70 -8.27
CA GLU A 89 18.44 15.05 -7.74
C GLU A 89 19.76 15.83 -7.88
N SER A 90 19.82 16.77 -8.83
CA SER A 90 20.89 17.76 -8.88
C SER A 90 20.53 18.91 -7.96
N ASN A 91 21.23 19.05 -6.83
CA ASN A 91 21.16 20.24 -5.97
C ASN A 91 21.43 21.49 -6.82
N HIS A 92 20.38 22.20 -7.23
CA HIS A 92 20.48 23.47 -7.93
C HIS A 92 20.91 24.57 -6.95
N SER A 93 22.21 24.61 -6.63
CA SER A 93 22.88 25.87 -6.28
C SER A 93 23.23 26.57 -7.59
N THR A 94 22.23 27.12 -8.28
CA THR A 94 22.50 28.08 -9.35
C THR A 94 23.02 29.35 -8.66
N GLN A 95 24.34 29.48 -8.56
CA GLN A 95 24.95 30.80 -8.42
C GLN A 95 24.77 31.49 -9.77
N GLU A 96 23.86 32.47 -9.80
CA GLU A 96 23.77 33.41 -10.92
C GLU A 96 25.11 34.13 -11.07
N LEU A 97 25.65 34.13 -12.29
CA LEU A 97 26.80 34.93 -12.72
C LEU A 97 26.35 36.34 -13.12
#